data_AF-A0A0P8AVA5-F1
#
_entry.id   AF-A0A0P8AVA5-F1
#
_cell.length_a   1.000
_cell.length_b   1.000
_cell.length_c   1.000
_cell.angle_alpha   90.00
_cell.angle_beta   90.00
_cell.angle_gamma   90.00
#
_symmetry.space_group_name_H-M   'P 1'
#
loop_
_entity.id
_entity.type
_entity.pdbx_description
1 polymer ?
#
loop_
_entity_poly.entity_id
_entity_poly.type
_entity_poly.pdbx_seq_one_letter_code
_entity_poly.pdbx_strand_id
1 'polypeptide(L)' 'LSMIDLRRTLHRDARDANPKWPAIPLASAVEQCAVERKPVAAFAPRSPAARAFAQLWTAIERKLASR' A
#
# COMPACT_ATOMS: atom_id res chain seq x y z
N LEU A 1 0.83 -7.37 -2.04
CA LEU A 1 2.11 -7.31 -1.31
C LEU A 1 2.03 -6.21 -0.27
N SER A 2 2.38 -6.51 0.99
CA SER A 2 2.30 -5.56 2.10
C SER A 2 3.70 -5.15 2.56
N MET A 3 3.86 -3.89 2.96
CA MET A 3 5.10 -3.31 3.50
C MET A 3 6.36 -3.64 2.66
N ILE A 4 6.29 -3.35 1.36
CA ILE A 4 7.37 -3.64 0.42
C ILE A 4 8.49 -2.58 0.48
N ASP A 5 9.73 -3.04 0.45
CA ASP A 5 10.94 -2.21 0.36
C ASP A 5 11.79 -2.75 -0.78
N LEU A 6 11.83 -2.02 -1.89
CA LEU A 6 12.51 -2.44 -3.12
C LEU A 6 14.03 -2.45 -3.01
N ARG A 7 14.60 -2.02 -1.88
CA ARG A 7 16.04 -2.20 -1.60
C ARG A 7 16.34 -3.63 -1.15
N ARG A 8 15.35 -4.37 -0.66
CA ARG A 8 15.49 -5.78 -0.24
C ARG A 8 15.25 -6.73 -1.42
N THR A 9 16.18 -7.65 -1.65
CA THR A 9 16.13 -8.60 -2.78
C THR A 9 14.85 -9.45 -2.76
N LEU A 10 14.54 -10.09 -1.63
CA LEU A 10 13.32 -10.91 -1.49
C LEU A 10 12.03 -10.14 -1.80
N HIS A 11 11.98 -8.83 -1.50
CA HIS A 11 10.83 -8.00 -1.81
C HIS A 11 10.72 -7.70 -3.31
N ARG A 12 11.84 -7.44 -3.98
CA ARG A 12 11.87 -7.28 -5.45
C ARG A 12 11.43 -8.58 -6.12
N ASP A 13 11.99 -9.71 -5.71
CA ASP A 13 11.67 -11.02 -6.28
C ASP A 13 10.18 -11.35 -6.12
N ALA A 14 9.61 -11.06 -4.93
CA ALA A 14 8.18 -11.24 -4.67
C ALA A 14 7.29 -10.36 -5.56
N ARG A 15 7.72 -9.11 -5.83
CA ARG A 15 7.02 -8.20 -6.76
C ARG A 15 7.10 -8.69 -8.19
N ASP A 16 8.28 -9.11 -8.62
CA ASP A 16 8.54 -9.53 -9.99
C ASP A 16 7.80 -10.86 -10.28
N ALA A 17 7.67 -11.75 -9.29
CA ALA A 17 6.84 -12.95 -9.37
C ALA A 17 5.32 -12.66 -9.35
N ASN A 18 4.88 -11.50 -8.85
CA ASN A 18 3.47 -11.14 -8.68
C ASN A 18 3.15 -9.74 -9.23
N PRO A 19 3.37 -9.46 -10.53
CA PRO A 19 3.35 -8.11 -11.08
C PRO A 19 1.96 -7.45 -11.04
N LYS A 20 0.89 -8.23 -10.95
CA LYS A 20 -0.50 -7.74 -10.88
C LYS A 20 -0.97 -7.45 -9.45
N TRP A 21 -0.20 -7.82 -8.44
CA TRP A 21 -0.62 -7.65 -7.05
C TRP A 21 -0.41 -6.21 -6.61
N PRO A 22 -1.39 -5.58 -5.96
CA PRO A 22 -1.20 -4.24 -5.38
C PRO A 22 -0.11 -4.29 -4.31
N ALA A 23 0.67 -3.21 -4.20
CA ALA A 23 1.80 -3.13 -3.29
C ALA A 23 1.68 -1.92 -2.35
N ILE A 24 1.72 -2.17 -1.04
CA ILE A 24 1.82 -1.11 -0.03
C ILE A 24 3.29 -0.93 0.35
N PRO A 25 3.89 0.26 0.20
CA PRO A 25 5.29 0.49 0.53
C PRO A 25 5.53 0.41 2.04
N LEU A 26 6.70 -0.08 2.43
CA LEU A 26 7.26 0.13 3.75
C LEU A 26 7.60 1.62 3.87
N ALA A 27 6.82 2.36 4.66
CA ALA A 27 6.98 3.80 4.81
C ALA A 27 6.69 4.22 6.25
N SER A 28 7.44 5.20 6.78
CA SER A 28 7.24 5.71 8.14
C SER A 28 5.81 6.19 8.40
N ALA A 29 5.15 6.75 7.38
CA ALA A 29 3.75 7.16 7.46
C ALA A 29 2.79 5.99 7.76
N VAL A 30 3.11 4.76 7.34
CA VAL A 30 2.33 3.56 7.69
C VAL A 30 2.51 3.23 9.17
N GLU A 31 3.74 3.26 9.68
CA GLU A 31 4.04 2.99 11.10
C GLU A 31 3.41 4.06 12.03
N GLN A 32 3.47 5.34 11.63
CA GLN A 32 2.86 6.44 12.37
C GLN A 32 1.35 6.28 12.55
N CYS A 33 0.67 5.54 11.67
CA CYS A 33 -0.77 5.27 11.78
C CYS A 33 -1.13 4.64 13.13
N ALA A 34 -0.26 3.82 13.71
CA ALA A 34 -0.46 3.20 15.01
C ALA A 34 -0.43 4.21 16.16
N VAL A 35 0.47 5.20 16.08
CA VAL A 35 0.61 6.28 17.08
C VAL A 35 -0.49 7.32 16.92
N GLU A 36 -0.71 7.80 15.71
CA GLU A 36 -1.73 8.82 15.38
C GLU A 36 -3.15 8.32 15.61
N ARG A 37 -3.36 6.99 15.60
CA ARG A 37 -4.68 6.33 15.66
C ARG A 37 -5.66 6.87 14.61
N LYS A 38 -5.12 7.20 13.44
CA LYS A 38 -5.85 7.75 12.29
C LYS A 38 -5.35 7.10 11.00
N PRO A 39 -6.17 6.96 9.95
CA PRO A 39 -5.71 6.49 8.66
C PRO A 39 -4.58 7.34 8.08
N VAL A 40 -3.65 6.74 7.35
CA VAL A 40 -2.51 7.45 6.72
C VAL A 40 -2.95 8.65 5.87
N ALA A 41 -4.07 8.53 5.15
CA ALA A 41 -4.58 9.63 4.34
C ALA A 41 -5.03 10.85 5.16
N ALA A 42 -5.37 10.68 6.45
CA ALA A 42 -5.85 11.77 7.30
C ALA A 42 -4.71 12.68 7.80
N PHE A 43 -3.50 12.16 7.97
CA PHE A 43 -2.35 12.93 8.50
C PHE A 43 -1.16 13.01 7.52
N ALA A 44 -1.06 12.09 6.55
CA ALA A 44 -0.03 12.08 5.52
C ALA A 44 -0.64 11.86 4.11
N PRO A 45 -1.56 12.72 3.64
CA PRO A 45 -2.33 12.53 2.41
C PRO A 45 -1.49 12.46 1.14
N ARG A 46 -0.33 13.12 1.13
CA ARG A 46 0.59 13.16 -0.03
C ARG A 46 1.63 12.04 -0.02
N SER A 47 1.60 11.16 0.99
CA SER A 47 2.56 10.06 1.09
C SER A 47 2.33 8.99 0.01
N PRO A 48 3.40 8.28 -0.42
CA PRO A 48 3.25 7.14 -1.32
C PRO A 48 2.30 6.05 -0.77
N ALA A 49 2.29 5.86 0.55
CA ALA A 49 1.42 4.91 1.22
C ALA A 49 -0.07 5.30 1.13
N ALA A 50 -0.41 6.58 1.34
CA ALA A 50 -1.78 7.06 1.19
C ALA A 50 -2.31 6.81 -0.23
N ARG A 51 -1.49 7.09 -1.26
CA ARG A 51 -1.85 6.81 -2.66
C ARG A 51 -2.05 5.31 -2.91
N ALA A 52 -1.16 4.46 -2.37
CA ALA A 52 -1.25 3.01 -2.55
C ALA A 52 -2.52 2.42 -1.90
N PHE A 53 -2.89 2.88 -0.70
CA PHE A 53 -4.14 2.48 -0.06
C PHE A 53 -5.37 2.92 -0.85
N ALA A 54 -5.40 4.15 -1.38
CA ALA A 54 -6.50 4.64 -2.20
C ALA A 54 -6.69 3.81 -3.49
N GLN A 55 -5.58 3.46 -4.15
CA GLN A 55 -5.60 2.59 -5.34
C GLN A 55 -6.10 1.19 -5.02
N LEU A 56 -5.65 0.61 -3.90
CA LEU A 56 -6.11 -0.69 -3.43
C LEU A 56 -7.62 -0.70 -3.20
N TRP A 57 -8.14 0.30 -2.48
CA TRP A 57 -9.56 0.39 -2.19
C TRP A 57 -10.40 0.55 -3.46
N THR A 58 -9.99 1.43 -4.37
CA THR A 58 -10.64 1.61 -5.68
C THR A 58 -10.68 0.29 -6.47
N ALA A 59 -9.60 -0.50 -6.43
CA ALA A 59 -9.55 -1.78 -7.14
C ALA A 59 -10.48 -2.83 -6.50
N ILE A 60 -10.60 -2.85 -5.17
CA ILE A 60 -11.54 -3.70 -4.44
C ILE A 60 -12.98 -3.34 -4.83
N GLU A 61 -13.34 -2.05 -4.76
CA GLU A 61 -14.67 -1.55 -5.12
C GLU A 61 -15.05 -1.94 -6.55
N ARG A 62 -14.16 -1.73 -7.51
CA ARG A 62 -14.39 -2.12 -8.91
C ARG A 62 -14.64 -3.62 -9.07
N LYS A 63 -13.86 -4.45 -8.37
CA LYS A 63 -13.99 -5.92 -8.43
C LYS A 63 -15.29 -6.41 -7.78
N LEU A 64 -15.75 -5.73 -6.73
CA LEU A 64 -17.03 -6.02 -6.09
C LEU A 64 -18.22 -5.58 -6.97
N ALA A 65 -18.11 -4.44 -7.64
CA ALA A 65 -19.17 -3.94 -8.53
C ALA A 65 -19.33 -4.76 -9.83
N SER A 66 -18.26 -5.43 -10.29
CA SER A 66 -18.29 -6.28 -11.48
C SER A 66 -18.74 -7.72 -11.19
N ARG A 67 -19.24 -8.00 -9.99
CA ARG A 67 -19.65 -9.33 -9.52
C ARG A 67 -21.15 -9.35 -9.29
#